data_AF-A0A953ZDQ7-F1
#
_entry.id   AF-A0A953ZDQ7-F1
#
_cell.length_a   1.000
_cell.length_b   1.000
_cell.length_c   1.000
_cell.angle_alpha   90.00
_cell.angle_beta   90.00
_cell.angle_gamma   90.00
#
_symmetry.space_group_name_H-M   'P 1'
#
loop_
_entity.id
_entity.type
_entity.pdbx_description
1 polymer ?
#
loop_
_entity_poly.entity_id
_entity_poly.type
_entity_poly.pdbx_seq_one_letter_code
_entity_poly.pdbx_strand_id
1 'polypeptide(L)' 'YMSMGKTLNLLGEDTIEEPERGLKHDWRSDLVTVLKKHQKEDGSWLNSNSAYQENSPVLCTAYALEALRNTQK' A
#
# COMPACT_ATOMS: atom_id res chain seq x y z
N TYR A 1 -1.41 -3.97 -2.75
CA TYR A 1 -0.49 -2.95 -2.17
C TYR A 1 0.97 -3.41 -2.09
N MET A 2 1.29 -4.66 -1.72
CA MET A 2 2.69 -5.14 -1.60
C MET A 2 3.56 -4.82 -2.84
N SER A 3 3.15 -5.28 -4.03
CA SER A 3 3.97 -5.12 -5.25
C SER A 3 4.21 -3.65 -5.59
N MET A 4 3.21 -2.79 -5.40
CA MET A 4 3.32 -1.35 -5.60
C MET A 4 4.39 -0.74 -4.68
N GLY A 5 4.33 -1.02 -3.37
CA GLY A 5 5.32 -0.50 -2.42
C GLY A 5 6.74 -0.95 -2.75
N LYS A 6 6.94 -2.23 -3.11
CA LYS A 6 8.24 -2.76 -3.54
C LYS A 6 8.77 -2.07 -4.79
N THR A 7 7.92 -1.93 -5.81
CA THR A 7 8.32 -1.31 -7.08
C THR A 7 8.67 0.15 -6.91
N LEU A 8 7.85 0.93 -6.19
CA LEU A 8 8.10 2.36 -5.99
C LEU A 8 9.33 2.60 -5.12
N ASN A 9 9.59 1.74 -4.14
CA ASN A 9 10.82 1.80 -3.38
C ASN A 9 12.05 1.50 -4.25
N LEU A 10 11.97 0.48 -5.11
CA LEU A 10 13.05 0.13 -6.05
C LEU A 10 13.28 1.21 -7.11
N LEU A 11 12.22 1.87 -7.56
CA LEU A 11 12.27 2.96 -8.53
C LEU A 11 13.11 4.14 -8.00
N GLY A 12 13.15 4.33 -6.68
CA GLY A 12 14.00 5.34 -6.02
C GLY A 12 13.44 6.77 -6.08
N GLU A 13 12.33 6.99 -6.78
CA GLU A 13 11.67 8.29 -6.86
C GLU A 13 10.86 8.58 -5.59
N ASP A 14 10.92 9.83 -5.13
CA ASP A 14 10.20 10.27 -3.93
C ASP A 14 8.77 10.71 -4.22
N THR A 15 8.50 11.16 -5.45
CA THR A 15 7.18 11.65 -5.86
C THR A 15 6.74 11.10 -7.20
N ILE A 16 5.45 10.81 -7.32
CA ILE A 16 4.82 10.45 -8.59
C ILE A 16 3.95 11.62 -9.05
N GLU A 17 4.13 12.06 -10.30
CA GLU A 17 3.36 13.15 -10.88
C GLU A 17 2.10 12.63 -11.56
N GLU A 18 0.95 13.25 -11.28
CA GLU A 18 -0.32 13.07 -11.98
C GLU A 18 -0.32 13.98 -13.21
N PRO A 19 -0.10 13.46 -14.44
CA PRO A 19 0.17 14.29 -15.61
C PRO A 19 -1.01 15.19 -16.00
N GLU A 20 -2.24 14.77 -15.71
CA GLU A 20 -3.46 15.51 -16.06
C GLU A 20 -3.68 16.76 -15.21
N ARG A 21 -3.20 16.77 -13.97
CA ARG A 21 -3.43 17.86 -12.99
C ARG A 21 -2.14 18.53 -12.52
N GLY A 22 -0.98 17.94 -12.83
CA GLY A 22 0.33 18.39 -12.35
C GLY A 22 0.53 18.19 -10.84
N LEU A 23 -0.29 17.35 -10.19
CA LEU A 23 -0.15 17.08 -8.76
C LEU A 23 1.01 16.12 -8.50
N LYS A 24 1.80 16.39 -7.46
CA LYS A 24 2.90 15.53 -7.03
C LYS A 24 2.49 14.77 -5.77
N HIS A 25 2.51 13.45 -5.87
CA HIS A 25 2.16 12.54 -4.80
C HIS A 25 3.42 12.04 -4.10
N ASP A 26 3.56 12.31 -2.80
CA ASP A 26 4.44 11.51 -1.94
C ASP A 26 3.76 10.15 -1.76
N TRP A 27 4.18 9.20 -2.61
CA TRP A 27 3.54 7.89 -2.69
C TRP A 27 3.64 7.11 -1.39
N ARG A 28 4.65 7.37 -0.55
CA ARG A 28 4.83 6.71 0.75
C ARG A 28 3.76 7.19 1.72
N SER A 29 3.59 8.52 1.82
CA SER A 29 2.57 9.14 2.65
C SER A 29 1.15 8.72 2.22
N ASP A 30 0.90 8.71 0.91
CA ASP A 30 -0.39 8.32 0.35
C ASP A 30 -0.71 6.85 0.64
N LEU A 31 0.26 5.95 0.45
CA LEU A 31 0.09 4.52 0.76
C LEU A 31 -0.16 4.28 2.25
N VAL A 32 0.58 4.95 3.14
CA VAL A 32 0.36 4.85 4.60
C VAL A 32 -1.03 5.34 4.97
N THR A 33 -1.48 6.45 4.38
CA THR A 33 -2.81 7.03 4.62
C THR A 33 -3.92 6.06 4.23
N VAL A 34 -3.82 5.44 3.05
CA VAL A 34 -4.80 4.45 2.58
C VAL A 34 -4.77 3.19 3.44
N LEU A 35 -3.59 2.65 3.75
CA LEU A 35 -3.48 1.45 4.59
C LEU A 35 -4.04 1.69 5.99
N LYS A 36 -3.71 2.82 6.62
CA LYS A 36 -4.25 3.19 7.93
C LYS A 36 -5.78 3.29 7.90
N LYS A 37 -6.36 3.90 6.87
CA LYS A 37 -7.82 4.03 6.71
C LYS A 37 -8.53 2.68 6.63
N HIS A 38 -7.88 1.67 6.05
CA HIS A 38 -8.46 0.34 5.84
C HIS A 38 -8.05 -0.70 6.90
N GLN A 39 -7.23 -0.31 7.88
CA GLN A 39 -6.88 -1.18 9.00
C GLN A 39 -8.12 -1.41 9.88
N LYS A 40 -8.37 -2.67 10.24
CA LYS A 40 -9.43 -3.02 11.19
C LYS A 40 -8.99 -2.74 12.63
N GLU A 41 -9.96 -2.75 13.56
CA GLU A 41 -9.70 -2.55 14.99
C GLU A 41 -8.72 -3.57 15.57
N ASP A 42 -8.72 -4.81 15.06
CA ASP A 42 -7.78 -5.87 15.44
C ASP A 42 -6.39 -5.72 14.80
N GLY A 43 -6.17 -4.65 14.04
CA GLY A 43 -4.94 -4.36 13.34
C GLY A 43 -4.75 -5.08 12.00
N SER A 44 -5.68 -5.96 11.60
CA SER A 44 -5.60 -6.72 10.36
C SER A 44 -6.10 -5.94 9.14
N TRP A 45 -5.78 -6.45 7.95
CA TRP A 45 -6.38 -6.00 6.69
C TRP A 45 -7.14 -7.15 6.05
N LEU A 46 -8.19 -6.81 5.29
CA LEU A 46 -8.99 -7.78 4.56
C LEU A 46 -9.51 -7.13 3.28
N ASN A 47 -9.29 -7.76 2.13
CA ASN A 47 -9.93 -7.33 0.89
C ASN A 47 -11.35 -7.89 0.81
N SER A 48 -12.23 -7.17 0.11
CA SER A 48 -13.59 -7.65 -0.20
C SER A 48 -13.60 -8.73 -1.28
N ASN A 49 -12.60 -8.75 -2.17
CA ASN A 49 -12.49 -9.75 -3.22
C ASN A 49 -12.01 -11.09 -2.66
N SER A 50 -12.81 -12.14 -2.84
CA SER A 50 -12.52 -13.49 -2.38
C SER A 50 -11.86 -14.40 -3.43
N ALA A 51 -11.74 -13.94 -4.67
CA ALA A 51 -11.05 -14.70 -5.71
C ALA A 51 -9.59 -14.96 -5.31
N TYR A 52 -9.06 -16.13 -5.66
CA TYR A 52 -7.65 -16.49 -5.46
C TYR A 52 -7.13 -16.34 -4.02
N GLN A 53 -8.01 -16.53 -3.01
CA GLN A 53 -7.68 -16.33 -1.58
C GLN A 53 -7.25 -14.88 -1.23
N GLU A 54 -7.58 -13.90 -2.07
CA GLU A 54 -7.26 -12.49 -1.82
C GLU A 54 -8.03 -11.87 -0.65
N ASN A 55 -8.96 -12.62 -0.04
CA ASN A 55 -9.64 -12.28 1.22
C ASN A 55 -9.11 -13.08 2.42
N SER A 56 -7.93 -13.68 2.36
CA SER A 56 -7.33 -14.27 3.56
C SER A 56 -6.79 -13.16 4.46
N PRO A 57 -7.28 -12.99 5.72
CA PRO A 57 -6.81 -11.94 6.61
C PRO A 57 -5.30 -12.07 6.91
N VAL A 58 -4.77 -13.29 6.94
CA VAL A 58 -3.33 -13.54 7.13
C VAL A 58 -2.54 -13.02 5.93
N LEU A 59 -2.94 -13.36 4.70
CA LEU A 59 -2.24 -12.91 3.49
C LEU A 59 -2.36 -11.41 3.31
N CYS A 60 -3.56 -10.85 3.47
CA CYS A 60 -3.78 -9.42 3.40
C CYS A 60 -2.89 -8.67 4.41
N THR A 61 -2.89 -9.10 5.67
CA THR A 61 -2.08 -8.45 6.71
C THR A 61 -0.59 -8.56 6.40
N ALA A 62 -0.10 -9.73 5.98
CA ALA A 62 1.30 -9.92 5.60
C ALA A 62 1.73 -8.99 4.45
N TYR A 63 0.91 -8.88 3.41
CA TYR A 63 1.17 -7.97 2.30
C TYR A 63 1.19 -6.50 2.76
N ALA A 64 0.43 -6.14 3.81
CA ALA A 64 0.19 -4.75 4.19
C ALA A 64 1.38 -4.25 4.98
N LEU A 65 1.85 -5.09 5.90
CA LEU A 65 3.11 -4.91 6.60
C LEU A 65 4.29 -4.84 5.62
N GLU A 66 4.32 -5.70 4.60
CA GLU A 66 5.38 -5.65 3.57
C GLU A 66 5.34 -4.34 2.76
N ALA A 67 4.14 -3.84 2.45
CA ALA A 67 3.99 -2.53 1.80
C ALA A 67 4.47 -1.39 2.71
N LEU A 68 4.06 -1.37 3.99
CA LEU A 68 4.50 -0.39 4.98
C LEU A 68 6.00 -0.42 5.23
N ARG A 69 6.63 -1.59 5.20
CA ARG A 69 8.10 -1.69 5.30
C ARG A 69 8.79 -0.95 4.16
N ASN A 70 8.24 -1.02 2.94
CA ASN A 70 8.80 -0.33 1.78
C ASN A 70 8.51 1.18 1.75
N THR A 71 7.69 1.71 2.67
CA THR A 71 7.52 3.16 2.83
C THR A 71 8.52 3.77 3.80
N GLN A 72 9.36 2.97 4.46
CA GLN A 72 10.43 3.45 5.33
C GLN A 72 11.70 3.68 4.48
N LYS A 73 12.39 4.80 4.71
CA LYS A 73 13.71 5.09 4.11
C LYS A 73 14.82 4.56 4.99
#